data_AF-A0A936VWJ5-F1
#
_entry.id   AF-A0A936VWJ5-F1
#
_cell.length_a   1.000
_cell.length_b   1.000
_cell.length_c   1.000
_cell.angle_alpha   90.00
_cell.angle_beta   90.00
_cell.angle_gamma   90.00
#
_symmetry.space_group_name_H-M   'P 1'
#
loop_
_entity.id
_entity.type
_entity.pdbx_description
1 polymer ?
#
loop_
_entity_poly.entity_id
_entity_poly.type
_entity_poly.pdbx_seq_one_letter_code
_entity_poly.pdbx_strand_id
1 'polypeptide(L)'
;MKKYEVIYELCQFESTTNRFDHSNFNSLIENLDISHLIKKLHHYIELLTIESISSSSIHFPLIKESIDLIYSKKWDEIPEISIYLKAIKLIKNSEDENNFFAFKELMNSNSLNWGLNEFQFFGKIALNYCIKKINQFHAEFYVETLHLYNHGVIHKWLLENGKMNGVTYKNIISLCIRMKEIEQAEYYLESYKPLINEDISESYYQFNKARIHKEKQEYKKP
;
A
#
# COMPACT_ATOMS: atom_id res chain seq x y z
N MET A 1 2.61 10.33 -10.84
CA MET A 1 3.67 11.39 -10.92
C MET A 1 3.93 11.88 -12.35
N LYS A 2 4.19 10.99 -13.34
CA LYS A 2 4.50 11.36 -14.73
C LYS A 2 3.48 12.27 -15.44
N LYS A 3 2.18 12.12 -15.16
CA LYS A 3 1.12 12.96 -15.76
C LYS A 3 1.35 14.46 -15.53
N TYR A 4 1.80 14.86 -14.34
CA TYR A 4 1.96 16.27 -13.98
C TYR A 4 3.27 16.88 -14.47
N GLU A 5 4.34 16.09 -14.55
CA GLU A 5 5.60 16.49 -15.21
C GLU A 5 5.38 16.69 -16.70
N VAL A 6 4.65 15.78 -17.36
CA VAL A 6 4.28 15.90 -18.77
C VAL A 6 3.41 17.13 -19.03
N ILE A 7 2.45 17.43 -18.14
CA ILE A 7 1.62 18.65 -18.25
C ILE A 7 2.50 19.91 -18.10
N TYR A 8 3.46 19.92 -17.18
CA TYR A 8 4.37 21.05 -17.00
C TYR A 8 5.30 21.25 -18.21
N GLU A 9 5.86 20.17 -18.77
CA GLU A 9 6.72 20.19 -19.96
C GLU A 9 5.94 20.64 -21.22
N LEU A 10 4.72 20.12 -21.42
CA LEU A 10 3.82 20.56 -22.48
C LEU A 10 3.52 22.05 -22.38
N CYS A 11 3.35 22.56 -21.16
CA CYS A 11 3.08 23.98 -20.95
C CYS A 11 4.31 24.86 -21.17
N GLN A 12 5.50 24.41 -20.76
CA GLN A 12 6.74 25.11 -21.11
C GLN A 12 6.92 25.18 -22.64
N PHE A 13 6.68 24.07 -23.33
CA PHE A 13 6.73 24.01 -24.79
C PHE A 13 5.71 24.97 -25.41
N GLU A 14 4.45 24.90 -25.00
CA GLU A 14 3.43 25.81 -25.50
C GLU A 14 3.83 27.28 -25.22
N SER A 15 4.41 27.60 -24.05
CA SER A 15 4.78 28.99 -23.61
C SER A 15 5.76 29.66 -24.55
N THR A 16 6.60 28.86 -25.20
CA THR A 16 7.52 29.32 -26.24
C THR A 16 6.85 29.54 -27.60
N THR A 17 5.64 29.03 -27.81
CA THR A 17 4.90 29.07 -29.10
C THR A 17 3.75 30.08 -29.15
N ASN A 18 3.52 30.87 -28.09
CA ASN A 18 2.57 31.99 -28.04
C ASN A 18 1.09 31.64 -28.35
N ARG A 19 0.67 30.39 -28.10
CA ARG A 19 -0.73 29.93 -28.26
C ARG A 19 -1.39 29.59 -26.91
N PHE A 20 -1.47 30.56 -25.97
CA PHE A 20 -2.19 30.33 -24.70
C PHE A 20 -3.57 30.93 -24.68
N ASP A 21 -4.55 30.07 -24.41
CA ASP A 21 -5.83 30.46 -23.84
C ASP A 21 -5.70 30.55 -22.31
N HIS A 22 -6.31 31.57 -21.69
CA HIS A 22 -6.32 31.78 -20.24
C HIS A 22 -6.91 30.57 -19.47
N SER A 23 -7.84 29.84 -20.10
CA SER A 23 -8.44 28.63 -19.54
C SER A 23 -7.40 27.52 -19.29
N ASN A 24 -6.42 27.36 -20.20
CA ASN A 24 -5.34 26.38 -20.08
C ASN A 24 -4.40 26.72 -18.93
N PHE A 25 -4.18 28.01 -18.64
CA PHE A 25 -3.29 28.46 -17.58
C PHE A 25 -3.87 28.25 -16.18
N ASN A 26 -5.17 28.50 -15.97
CA ASN A 26 -5.82 28.23 -14.69
C ASN A 26 -5.84 26.73 -14.35
N SER A 27 -6.13 25.89 -15.35
CA SER A 27 -6.07 24.43 -15.21
C SER A 27 -4.66 23.95 -14.87
N LEU A 28 -3.63 24.55 -15.47
CA LEU A 28 -2.23 24.25 -15.12
C LEU A 28 -1.94 24.52 -13.65
N ILE A 29 -2.27 25.74 -13.16
CA ILE A 29 -1.99 26.13 -11.77
C ILE A 29 -2.69 25.17 -10.81
N GLU A 30 -3.96 24.86 -11.06
CA GLU A 30 -4.72 23.93 -10.22
C GLU A 30 -4.08 22.53 -10.20
N ASN A 31 -3.64 22.01 -11.34
CA ASN A 31 -2.93 20.74 -11.41
C ASN A 31 -1.58 20.77 -10.68
N LEU A 32 -0.87 21.89 -10.71
CA LEU A 32 0.38 22.08 -9.95
C LEU A 32 0.11 22.08 -8.44
N ASP A 33 -0.93 22.76 -7.99
CA ASP A 33 -1.36 22.78 -6.58
C ASP A 33 -1.74 21.38 -6.09
N ILE A 34 -2.56 20.66 -6.87
CA ILE A 34 -2.95 19.27 -6.59
C ILE A 34 -1.72 18.36 -6.49
N SER A 35 -0.80 18.46 -7.46
CA SER A 35 0.44 17.67 -7.47
C SER A 35 1.32 17.96 -6.24
N HIS A 36 1.44 19.24 -5.86
CA HIS A 36 2.17 19.65 -4.67
C HIS A 36 1.52 19.10 -3.39
N LEU A 37 0.19 19.18 -3.28
CA LEU A 37 -0.56 18.64 -2.15
C LEU A 37 -0.39 17.12 -2.04
N ILE A 38 -0.47 16.38 -3.15
CA ILE A 38 -0.23 14.93 -3.17
C ILE A 38 1.16 14.60 -2.60
N LYS A 39 2.20 15.34 -3.00
CA LYS A 39 3.57 15.16 -2.45
C LYS A 39 3.61 15.44 -0.94
N LYS A 40 2.95 16.51 -0.47
CA LYS A 40 2.85 16.80 0.98
C LYS A 40 2.14 15.69 1.74
N LEU A 41 1.00 15.21 1.23
CA LEU A 41 0.25 14.11 1.84
C LEU A 41 1.06 12.81 1.87
N HIS A 42 1.83 12.52 0.82
CA HIS A 42 2.73 11.38 0.77
C HIS A 42 3.74 11.39 1.91
N HIS A 43 4.50 12.47 2.06
CA HIS A 43 5.47 12.61 3.14
C HIS A 43 4.82 12.63 4.52
N TYR A 44 3.61 13.18 4.63
CA TYR A 44 2.86 13.12 5.88
C TYR A 44 2.47 11.68 6.25
N ILE A 45 2.07 10.85 5.29
CA ILE A 45 1.80 9.43 5.52
C ILE A 45 3.07 8.67 5.92
N GLU A 46 4.19 8.90 5.25
CA GLU A 46 5.48 8.31 5.62
C GLU A 46 5.83 8.67 7.06
N LEU A 47 5.64 9.94 7.42
CA LEU A 47 5.84 10.41 8.78
C LEU A 47 4.93 9.67 9.78
N LEU A 48 3.61 9.65 9.54
CA LEU A 48 2.66 8.95 10.41
C LEU A 48 3.00 7.46 10.56
N THR A 49 3.53 6.84 9.51
CA THR A 49 3.97 5.43 9.55
C THR A 49 5.17 5.27 10.48
N ILE A 50 6.15 6.17 10.44
CA ILE A 50 7.30 6.17 11.35
C ILE A 50 6.86 6.39 12.80
N GLU A 51 5.97 7.36 13.05
CA GLU A 51 5.42 7.64 14.39
C GLU A 51 4.58 6.47 14.94
N SER A 52 3.94 5.67 14.07
CA SER A 52 3.18 4.50 14.52
C SER A 52 4.06 3.37 15.09
N ILE A 53 5.36 3.37 14.75
CA ILE A 53 6.33 2.33 15.14
C ILE A 53 7.34 2.88 16.19
N SER A 54 7.50 4.20 16.27
CA SER A 54 8.49 4.85 17.13
C SER A 54 7.88 5.97 17.97
N SER A 55 8.47 6.27 19.12
CA SER A 55 8.00 7.36 20.00
C SER A 55 8.36 8.77 19.50
N SER A 56 8.68 8.94 18.21
CA SER A 56 9.01 10.24 17.65
C SER A 56 7.77 11.11 17.52
N SER A 57 7.85 12.38 17.90
CA SER A 57 6.84 13.39 17.57
C SER A 57 7.47 14.40 16.62
N ILE A 58 7.21 14.28 15.33
CA ILE A 58 7.73 15.21 14.34
C ILE A 58 6.59 16.16 13.97
N HIS A 59 6.85 17.45 14.12
CA HIS A 59 5.91 18.45 13.67
C HIS A 59 5.97 18.55 12.13
N PHE A 60 4.83 18.40 11.46
CA PHE A 60 4.67 18.65 10.04
C PHE A 60 3.89 19.96 9.85
N PRO A 61 4.56 21.11 9.66
CA PRO A 61 3.90 22.39 9.53
C PRO A 61 2.93 22.42 8.34
N LEU A 62 1.85 23.18 8.48
CA LEU A 62 0.91 23.49 7.39
C LEU A 62 0.13 22.28 6.84
N ILE A 63 0.21 21.09 7.46
CA ILE A 63 -0.55 19.92 6.99
C ILE A 63 -2.04 20.10 7.20
N LYS A 64 -2.45 20.70 8.32
CA LYS A 64 -3.86 20.94 8.63
C LYS A 64 -4.47 21.88 7.60
N GLU A 65 -3.81 22.99 7.33
CA GLU A 65 -4.18 23.99 6.34
C GLU A 65 -4.24 23.39 4.93
N SER A 66 -3.35 22.43 4.63
CA SER A 66 -3.39 21.70 3.35
C SER A 66 -4.63 20.82 3.23
N ILE A 67 -5.00 20.12 4.29
CA ILE A 67 -6.20 19.28 4.34
C ILE A 67 -7.46 20.15 4.30
N ASP A 68 -7.49 21.26 5.04
CA ASP A 68 -8.60 22.21 5.05
C ASP A 68 -8.80 22.84 3.66
N LEU A 69 -7.70 23.18 2.95
CA LEU A 69 -7.75 23.66 1.59
C LEU A 69 -8.37 22.64 0.64
N ILE A 70 -7.96 21.37 0.73
CA ILE A 70 -8.50 20.27 -0.10
C ILE A 70 -10.02 20.19 0.02
N TYR A 71 -10.55 20.19 1.24
CA TYR A 71 -12.01 20.15 1.45
C TYR A 71 -12.70 21.43 0.98
N SER A 72 -12.10 22.60 1.20
CA SER A 72 -12.69 23.87 0.76
C SER A 72 -12.83 23.96 -0.77
N LYS A 73 -11.92 23.32 -1.50
CA LYS A 73 -11.89 23.25 -2.97
C LYS A 73 -12.65 22.05 -3.53
N LYS A 74 -13.19 21.17 -2.69
CA LYS A 74 -13.80 19.88 -3.08
C LYS A 74 -12.84 18.95 -3.84
N TRP A 75 -11.55 19.11 -3.60
CA TRP A 75 -10.54 18.25 -4.23
C TRP A 75 -10.47 16.85 -3.62
N ASP A 76 -11.18 16.60 -2.52
CA ASP A 76 -11.34 15.27 -1.94
C ASP A 76 -12.16 14.30 -2.80
N GLU A 77 -12.91 14.83 -3.79
CA GLU A 77 -13.60 14.06 -4.83
C GLU A 77 -12.61 13.53 -5.90
N ILE A 78 -11.41 14.12 -6.00
CA ILE A 78 -10.37 13.67 -6.93
C ILE A 78 -9.78 12.35 -6.41
N PRO A 79 -9.84 11.23 -7.16
CA PRO A 79 -9.42 9.94 -6.65
C PRO A 79 -7.98 9.89 -6.15
N GLU A 80 -7.08 10.60 -6.84
CA GLU A 80 -5.67 10.72 -6.47
C GLU A 80 -5.44 11.45 -5.15
N ILE A 81 -6.33 12.33 -4.71
CA ILE A 81 -6.25 12.97 -3.39
C ILE A 81 -7.01 12.12 -2.36
N SER A 82 -8.19 11.63 -2.74
CA SER A 82 -9.08 10.85 -1.89
C SER A 82 -8.38 9.62 -1.28
N ILE A 83 -7.57 8.92 -2.08
CA ILE A 83 -6.82 7.74 -1.59
C ILE A 83 -5.80 8.12 -0.51
N TYR A 84 -5.13 9.27 -0.61
CA TYR A 84 -4.19 9.75 0.42
C TYR A 84 -4.93 10.15 1.69
N LEU A 85 -6.07 10.86 1.57
CA LEU A 85 -6.88 11.21 2.73
C LEU A 85 -7.39 9.96 3.47
N LYS A 86 -7.81 8.93 2.73
CA LYS A 86 -8.21 7.65 3.33
C LYS A 86 -7.03 6.93 3.98
N ALA A 87 -5.86 6.89 3.33
CA ALA A 87 -4.65 6.31 3.94
C ALA A 87 -4.30 6.99 5.28
N ILE A 88 -4.38 8.33 5.36
CA ILE A 88 -4.18 9.07 6.61
C ILE A 88 -5.20 8.65 7.66
N LYS A 89 -6.48 8.50 7.29
CA LYS A 89 -7.53 8.01 8.20
C LYS A 89 -7.22 6.61 8.72
N LEU A 90 -6.77 5.69 7.88
CA LEU A 90 -6.42 4.31 8.29
C LEU A 90 -5.29 4.28 9.32
N ILE A 91 -4.29 5.14 9.15
CA ILE A 91 -3.14 5.18 10.06
C ILE A 91 -3.54 5.82 11.41
N LYS A 92 -4.33 6.90 11.37
CA LYS A 92 -4.73 7.66 12.57
C LYS A 92 -5.91 7.05 13.33
N ASN A 93 -6.85 6.40 12.64
CA ASN A 93 -8.04 5.80 13.21
C ASN A 93 -8.26 4.41 12.60
N SER A 94 -7.78 3.38 13.30
CA SER A 94 -7.89 2.00 12.83
C SER A 94 -9.24 1.35 13.11
N GLU A 95 -10.10 1.95 13.93
CA GLU A 95 -11.32 1.28 14.43
C GLU A 95 -12.39 1.17 13.33
N ASP A 96 -12.55 2.20 12.51
CA ASP A 96 -13.58 2.22 11.46
C ASP A 96 -13.14 1.48 10.19
N GLU A 97 -13.57 0.22 10.09
CA GLU A 97 -13.28 -0.69 8.98
C GLU A 97 -13.89 -0.23 7.65
N ASN A 98 -14.93 0.62 7.67
CA ASN A 98 -15.50 1.16 6.43
C ASN A 98 -14.46 2.00 5.67
N ASN A 99 -13.56 2.67 6.39
CA ASN A 99 -12.46 3.40 5.75
C ASN A 99 -11.51 2.45 5.02
N PHE A 100 -11.28 1.24 5.55
CA PHE A 100 -10.40 0.26 4.93
C PHE A 100 -11.01 -0.27 3.64
N PHE A 101 -12.27 -0.69 3.68
CA PHE A 101 -12.94 -1.17 2.47
C PHE A 101 -13.07 -0.08 1.40
N ALA A 102 -13.39 1.16 1.79
CA ALA A 102 -13.42 2.26 0.85
C ALA A 102 -12.03 2.62 0.27
N PHE A 103 -10.96 2.45 1.04
CA PHE A 103 -9.58 2.61 0.55
C PHE A 103 -9.20 1.50 -0.44
N LYS A 104 -9.51 0.25 -0.11
CA LYS A 104 -9.29 -0.91 -0.96
C LYS A 104 -10.04 -0.78 -2.30
N GLU A 105 -11.30 -0.34 -2.26
CA GLU A 105 -12.09 -0.06 -3.46
C GLU A 105 -11.41 1.01 -4.34
N LEU A 106 -10.99 2.14 -3.77
CA LEU A 106 -10.28 3.19 -4.55
C LEU A 106 -8.96 2.70 -5.16
N MET A 107 -8.22 1.85 -4.45
CA MET A 107 -6.99 1.26 -4.94
C MET A 107 -7.26 0.35 -6.15
N ASN A 108 -8.33 -0.44 -6.10
CA ASN A 108 -8.70 -1.37 -7.18
C ASN A 108 -9.37 -0.67 -8.37
N SER A 109 -10.28 0.28 -8.13
CA SER A 109 -11.02 0.98 -9.18
C SER A 109 -10.12 1.86 -10.06
N ASN A 110 -9.01 2.34 -9.51
CA ASN A 110 -8.00 3.13 -10.22
C ASN A 110 -6.75 2.32 -10.58
N SER A 111 -6.82 0.99 -10.53
CA SER A 111 -5.67 0.10 -10.75
C SER A 111 -4.89 0.33 -12.05
N LEU A 112 -5.56 0.78 -13.11
CA LEU A 112 -4.92 1.09 -14.40
C LEU A 112 -4.07 2.37 -14.37
N ASN A 113 -4.29 3.26 -13.40
CA ASN A 113 -3.61 4.55 -13.28
C ASN A 113 -2.45 4.53 -12.28
N TRP A 114 -2.38 3.53 -11.41
CA TRP A 114 -1.30 3.41 -10.43
C TRP A 114 -0.06 2.79 -11.05
N GLY A 115 1.08 3.44 -10.84
CA GLY A 115 2.37 2.81 -11.10
C GLY A 115 2.70 1.76 -10.02
N LEU A 116 3.76 0.99 -10.26
CA LEU A 116 4.26 -0.01 -9.32
C LEU A 116 4.56 0.60 -7.94
N ASN A 117 5.14 1.81 -7.92
CA ASN A 117 5.52 2.50 -6.70
C ASN A 117 4.28 2.93 -5.89
N GLU A 118 3.23 3.42 -6.55
CA GLU A 118 1.98 3.77 -5.90
C GLU A 118 1.28 2.52 -5.32
N PHE A 119 1.24 1.42 -6.06
CA PHE A 119 0.74 0.14 -5.52
C PHE A 119 1.56 -0.36 -4.34
N GLN A 120 2.88 -0.26 -4.41
CA GLN A 120 3.74 -0.64 -3.31
C GLN A 120 3.46 0.23 -2.07
N PHE A 121 3.32 1.54 -2.26
CA PHE A 121 3.05 2.49 -1.19
C PHE A 121 1.70 2.21 -0.51
N PHE A 122 0.61 2.20 -1.28
CA PHE A 122 -0.74 1.97 -0.75
C PHE A 122 -0.97 0.53 -0.28
N GLY A 123 -0.38 -0.45 -0.98
CA GLY A 123 -0.44 -1.86 -0.60
C GLY A 123 0.24 -2.12 0.75
N LYS A 124 1.37 -1.47 1.04
CA LYS A 124 2.02 -1.53 2.36
C LYS A 124 1.12 -0.96 3.46
N ILE A 125 0.42 0.14 3.20
CA ILE A 125 -0.53 0.75 4.15
C ILE A 125 -1.69 -0.22 4.43
N ALA A 126 -2.28 -0.81 3.39
CA ALA A 126 -3.35 -1.80 3.53
C ALA A 126 -2.88 -3.04 4.32
N LEU A 127 -1.71 -3.60 3.98
CA LEU A 127 -1.15 -4.74 4.70
C LEU A 127 -0.92 -4.44 6.19
N ASN A 128 -0.34 -3.28 6.49
CA ASN A 128 -0.10 -2.87 7.87
C ASN A 128 -1.41 -2.72 8.66
N TYR A 129 -2.46 -2.18 8.03
CA TYR A 129 -3.79 -2.10 8.64
C TYR A 129 -4.35 -3.50 8.96
N CYS A 130 -4.34 -4.43 7.99
CA CYS A 130 -4.85 -5.78 8.21
C CYS A 130 -4.05 -6.54 9.28
N ILE A 131 -2.72 -6.40 9.29
CA ILE A 131 -1.86 -7.01 10.30
C ILE A 131 -2.19 -6.46 11.70
N LYS A 132 -2.43 -5.15 11.82
CA LYS A 132 -2.86 -4.53 13.08
C LYS A 132 -4.19 -5.12 13.57
N LYS A 133 -5.18 -5.25 12.68
CA LYS A 133 -6.49 -5.87 12.98
C LYS A 133 -6.34 -7.33 13.42
N ILE A 134 -5.53 -8.11 12.72
CA ILE A 134 -5.19 -9.49 13.10
C ILE A 134 -4.60 -9.55 14.52
N ASN A 135 -3.69 -8.64 14.86
CA ASN A 135 -3.07 -8.58 16.18
C ASN A 135 -4.07 -8.13 17.27
N GLN A 136 -5.17 -7.49 16.88
CA GLN A 136 -6.32 -7.15 17.72
C GLN A 136 -7.39 -8.26 17.74
N PHE A 137 -7.06 -9.47 17.28
CA PHE A 137 -7.94 -10.65 17.25
C PHE A 137 -9.11 -10.60 16.26
N HIS A 138 -9.03 -9.75 15.23
CA HIS A 138 -9.99 -9.73 14.12
C HIS A 138 -9.58 -10.75 13.04
N ALA A 139 -10.03 -11.99 13.19
CA ALA A 139 -9.68 -13.12 12.31
C ALA A 139 -10.19 -12.96 10.87
N GLU A 140 -11.25 -12.17 10.66
CA GLU A 140 -11.81 -11.82 9.35
C GLU A 140 -10.77 -11.16 8.43
N PHE A 141 -9.75 -10.48 8.99
CA PHE A 141 -8.68 -9.87 8.21
C PHE A 141 -7.62 -10.86 7.72
N TYR A 142 -7.67 -12.14 8.10
CA TYR A 142 -6.73 -13.14 7.57
C TYR A 142 -6.86 -13.30 6.07
N VAL A 143 -8.09 -13.47 5.56
CA VAL A 143 -8.37 -13.61 4.13
C VAL A 143 -7.95 -12.35 3.37
N GLU A 144 -8.28 -11.19 3.91
CA GLU A 144 -7.91 -9.90 3.32
C GLU A 144 -6.39 -9.71 3.21
N THR A 145 -5.66 -10.08 4.25
CA THR A 145 -4.19 -10.02 4.25
C THR A 145 -3.60 -10.98 3.21
N LEU A 146 -4.17 -12.18 3.06
CA LEU A 146 -3.69 -13.16 2.10
C LEU A 146 -3.93 -12.70 0.65
N HIS A 147 -5.10 -12.12 0.39
CA HIS A 147 -5.41 -11.50 -0.90
C HIS A 147 -4.43 -10.40 -1.26
N LEU A 148 -4.09 -9.50 -0.31
CA LEU A 148 -3.10 -8.46 -0.52
C LEU A 148 -1.70 -9.03 -0.80
N TYR A 149 -1.28 -10.07 -0.07
CA TYR A 149 0.00 -10.74 -0.35
C TYR A 149 0.03 -11.33 -1.76
N ASN A 150 -0.99 -12.09 -2.16
CA ASN A 150 -1.06 -12.70 -3.49
C ASN A 150 -1.04 -11.63 -4.58
N HIS A 151 -1.86 -10.59 -4.43
CA HIS A 151 -1.88 -9.45 -5.35
C HIS A 151 -0.49 -8.80 -5.44
N GLY A 152 0.23 -8.65 -4.33
CA GLY A 152 1.57 -8.10 -4.31
C GLY A 152 2.65 -8.95 -4.95
N VAL A 153 2.51 -10.26 -4.91
CA VAL A 153 3.41 -11.16 -5.63
C VAL A 153 3.10 -11.15 -7.13
N ILE A 154 1.83 -11.27 -7.52
CA ILE A 154 1.38 -11.31 -8.92
C ILE A 154 1.72 -10.00 -9.64
N HIS A 155 1.42 -8.86 -9.03
CA HIS A 155 1.68 -7.54 -9.59
C HIS A 155 3.06 -6.97 -9.21
N LYS A 156 3.91 -7.80 -8.59
CA LYS A 156 5.32 -7.53 -8.29
C LYS A 156 5.60 -6.35 -7.35
N TRP A 157 4.61 -5.72 -6.72
CA TRP A 157 4.84 -4.61 -5.80
C TRP A 157 5.38 -5.05 -4.42
N LEU A 158 5.37 -6.35 -4.13
CA LEU A 158 6.10 -6.96 -3.01
C LEU A 158 7.48 -7.51 -3.39
N LEU A 159 7.90 -7.35 -4.65
CA LEU A 159 9.18 -7.86 -5.15
C LEU A 159 10.15 -6.71 -5.38
N GLU A 160 11.35 -6.82 -4.81
CA GLU A 160 12.49 -5.95 -5.08
C GLU A 160 13.47 -6.73 -5.95
N ASN A 161 13.79 -6.25 -7.15
CA ASN A 161 14.61 -6.96 -8.13
C ASN A 161 14.10 -8.38 -8.45
N GLY A 162 12.77 -8.56 -8.46
CA GLY A 162 12.12 -9.86 -8.67
C GLY A 162 12.15 -10.79 -7.46
N LYS A 163 12.64 -10.32 -6.31
CA LYS A 163 12.76 -11.09 -5.07
C LYS A 163 11.90 -10.50 -3.94
N MET A 164 11.17 -11.33 -3.22
CA MET A 164 10.46 -10.96 -2.00
C MET A 164 11.37 -11.13 -0.78
N ASN A 165 11.09 -10.33 0.26
CA ASN A 165 11.71 -10.48 1.56
C ASN A 165 11.33 -11.84 2.19
N GLY A 166 12.29 -12.56 2.78
CA GLY A 166 12.05 -13.80 3.50
C GLY A 166 11.04 -13.67 4.65
N VAL A 167 10.94 -12.48 5.28
CA VAL A 167 9.91 -12.17 6.27
C VAL A 167 8.52 -12.19 5.65
N THR A 168 8.33 -11.62 4.45
CA THR A 168 7.06 -11.66 3.72
C THR A 168 6.67 -13.10 3.41
N TYR A 169 7.61 -13.90 2.89
CA TYR A 169 7.41 -15.32 2.61
C TYR A 169 6.99 -16.11 3.86
N LYS A 170 7.70 -15.92 4.98
CA LYS A 170 7.33 -16.49 6.28
C LYS A 170 5.94 -16.05 6.74
N ASN A 171 5.59 -14.79 6.56
CA ASN A 171 4.30 -14.25 7.00
C ASN A 171 3.14 -14.86 6.21
N ILE A 172 3.28 -15.02 4.89
CA ILE A 172 2.28 -15.68 4.03
C ILE A 172 1.99 -17.11 4.52
N ILE A 173 3.04 -17.89 4.76
CA ILE A 173 2.88 -19.27 5.22
C ILE A 173 2.29 -19.32 6.63
N SER A 174 2.77 -18.43 7.52
CA SER A 174 2.23 -18.31 8.88
C SER A 174 0.74 -17.97 8.88
N LEU A 175 0.30 -17.14 7.95
CA LEU A 175 -1.09 -16.74 7.78
C LEU A 175 -1.96 -17.93 7.38
N CYS A 176 -1.52 -18.72 6.39
CA CYS A 176 -2.22 -19.94 5.97
C CYS A 176 -2.33 -20.96 7.11
N ILE A 177 -1.23 -21.17 7.86
CA ILE A 177 -1.24 -22.06 9.04
C ILE A 177 -2.27 -21.58 10.08
N ARG A 178 -2.31 -20.27 10.39
CA ARG A 178 -3.28 -19.69 11.34
C ARG A 178 -4.72 -19.85 10.88
N MET A 179 -4.96 -19.78 9.58
CA MET A 179 -6.27 -20.03 8.95
C MET A 179 -6.62 -21.52 8.87
N LYS A 180 -5.71 -22.42 9.28
CA LYS A 180 -5.84 -23.88 9.13
C LYS A 180 -5.85 -24.35 7.66
N GLU A 181 -5.41 -23.51 6.74
CA GLU A 181 -5.34 -23.77 5.30
C GLU A 181 -3.99 -24.40 4.94
N ILE A 182 -3.79 -25.64 5.37
CA ILE A 182 -2.49 -26.31 5.31
C ILE A 182 -2.06 -26.62 3.87
N GLU A 183 -2.98 -27.04 3.02
CA GLU A 183 -2.69 -27.31 1.61
C GLU A 183 -2.24 -26.03 0.89
N GLN A 184 -2.89 -24.90 1.22
CA GLN A 184 -2.51 -23.60 0.69
C GLN A 184 -1.14 -23.14 1.21
N ALA A 185 -0.81 -23.44 2.47
CA ALA A 185 0.51 -23.19 3.04
C ALA A 185 1.61 -23.95 2.28
N GLU A 186 1.37 -25.22 1.91
CA GLU A 186 2.32 -26.02 1.11
C GLU A 186 2.45 -25.51 -0.32
N TYR A 187 1.33 -25.11 -0.93
CA TYR A 187 1.36 -24.48 -2.24
C TYR A 187 2.29 -23.26 -2.26
N TYR A 188 2.10 -22.31 -1.32
CA TYR A 188 2.96 -21.13 -1.25
C TYR A 188 4.39 -21.43 -0.84
N LEU A 189 4.61 -22.43 0.03
CA LEU A 189 5.94 -22.88 0.41
C LEU A 189 6.76 -23.21 -0.85
N GLU A 190 6.20 -24.01 -1.76
CA GLU A 190 6.91 -24.41 -2.99
C GLU A 190 6.88 -23.31 -4.05
N SER A 191 5.72 -22.69 -4.31
CA SER A 191 5.55 -21.76 -5.41
C SER A 191 6.32 -20.45 -5.23
N TYR A 192 6.49 -19.99 -3.97
CA TYR A 192 7.19 -18.72 -3.68
C TYR A 192 8.66 -18.90 -3.28
N LYS A 193 9.16 -20.13 -3.10
CA LYS A 193 10.59 -20.39 -2.85
C LYS A 193 11.52 -19.78 -3.92
N PRO A 194 11.22 -19.82 -5.23
CA PRO A 194 12.09 -19.20 -6.24
C PRO A 194 12.16 -17.67 -6.14
N LEU A 195 11.17 -17.08 -5.47
CA LEU A 195 11.01 -15.63 -5.33
C LEU A 195 11.76 -15.06 -4.12
N ILE A 196 12.40 -15.85 -3.26
CA ILE A 196 13.22 -15.33 -2.16
C ILE A 196 14.71 -15.28 -2.53
N ASN A 197 15.47 -14.43 -1.84
CA ASN A 197 16.93 -14.32 -2.02
C ASN A 197 17.60 -15.65 -1.70
N GLU A 198 18.47 -16.12 -2.59
CA GLU A 198 19.07 -17.47 -2.53
C GLU A 198 19.83 -17.70 -1.23
N ASP A 199 20.60 -16.71 -0.77
CA ASP A 199 21.44 -16.77 0.45
C ASP A 199 20.65 -17.12 1.73
N ILE A 200 19.39 -16.69 1.81
CA ILE A 200 18.52 -16.93 2.97
C ILE A 200 17.41 -17.94 2.67
N SER A 201 17.28 -18.36 1.41
CA SER A 201 16.12 -19.10 0.91
C SER A 201 15.92 -20.43 1.62
N GLU A 202 17.02 -21.17 1.83
CA GLU A 202 16.95 -22.51 2.40
C GLU A 202 16.60 -22.46 3.90
N SER A 203 17.12 -21.48 4.64
CA SER A 203 16.78 -21.30 6.06
C SER A 203 15.29 -20.98 6.25
N TYR A 204 14.75 -20.03 5.48
CA TYR A 204 13.33 -19.70 5.52
C TYR A 204 12.44 -20.85 5.04
N TYR A 205 12.86 -21.57 3.99
CA TYR A 205 12.13 -22.74 3.49
C TYR A 205 12.04 -23.84 4.55
N GLN A 206 13.17 -24.27 5.12
CA GLN A 206 13.19 -25.34 6.12
C GLN A 206 12.43 -24.95 7.39
N PHE A 207 12.55 -23.70 7.85
CA PHE A 207 11.79 -23.20 8.99
C PHE A 207 10.28 -23.30 8.76
N ASN A 208 9.79 -22.84 7.60
CA ASN A 208 8.36 -22.88 7.30
C ASN A 208 7.86 -24.32 7.07
N LYS A 209 8.65 -25.15 6.39
CA LYS A 209 8.36 -26.58 6.19
C LYS A 209 8.19 -27.33 7.51
N ALA A 210 9.08 -27.10 8.47
CA ALA A 210 8.97 -27.68 9.81
C ALA A 210 7.66 -27.28 10.52
N ARG A 211 7.24 -26.01 10.37
CA ARG A 211 5.98 -25.52 10.95
C ARG A 211 4.75 -26.17 10.31
N ILE A 212 4.73 -26.30 8.99
CA ILE A 212 3.67 -27.00 8.27
C ILE A 212 3.59 -28.46 8.73
N HIS A 213 4.72 -29.16 8.83
CA HIS A 213 4.74 -30.55 9.30
C HIS A 213 4.25 -30.72 10.74
N LYS A 214 4.68 -29.84 11.64
CA LYS A 214 4.22 -29.85 13.04
C LYS A 214 2.70 -29.71 13.09
N GLU A 215 2.17 -28.71 12.40
CA GLU A 215 0.74 -28.45 12.36
C GLU A 215 -0.04 -29.64 11.74
N LYS A 216 0.46 -30.22 10.64
CA LYS A 216 -0.11 -31.44 10.02
C LYS A 216 -0.19 -32.62 10.98
N GLN A 217 0.81 -32.80 11.85
CA GLN A 217 0.80 -33.87 12.84
C GLN A 217 -0.23 -33.61 13.95
N GLU A 218 -0.46 -32.35 14.31
CA GLU A 218 -1.49 -31.96 15.28
C GLU A 218 -2.91 -32.15 14.70
N TYR A 219 -3.14 -31.82 13.43
CA TYR A 219 -4.43 -32.13 12.74
C TYR A 219 -4.74 -33.62 12.62
N LYS A 220 -3.70 -34.47 12.63
CA LYS A 220 -3.86 -35.93 12.54
C LYS A 220 -4.07 -36.62 13.88
N LYS A 221 -4.00 -35.88 15.01
CA LYS A 221 -4.32 -36.43 16.32
C LYS A 221 -5.85 -36.39 16.51
N PRO A 222 -6.49 -37.54 16.80
CA PRO A 222 -7.93 -37.64 16.98
C PRO A 222 -8.43 -36.90 18.22
#